data_AF-A0A7S1F6Y0-F1
#
_entry.id   AF-A0A7S1F6Y0-F1
#
_cell.length_a   1.000
_cell.length_b   1.000
_cell.length_c   1.000
_cell.angle_alpha   90.00
_cell.angle_beta   90.00
_cell.angle_gamma   90.00
#
_symmetry.space_group_name_H-M   'P 1'
#
loop_
_entity.id
_entity.type
_entity.pdbx_description
1 polymer ?
#
loop_
_entity_poly.entity_id
_entity_poly.type
_entity_poly.pdbx_seq_one_letter_code
_entity_poly.pdbx_strand_id
1 'polypeptide(L)'
;MMSNGIMVLDDEDDGTREPSEEEVAEYAEFLGIDVEKESDLLWIAKQGVVAPVPSPWKACTQNKDDIFYFNFETSESIWDHPLDEKFKALASAARDRMIPSEPWEDEGSVAYWRRVEAKVQILSSTLAQLKSIREKQHEGLVLL
;
A
#
# COMPACT_ATOMS: atom_id res chain seq x y z
N MET A 1 -5.20 43.45 20.23
CA MET A 1 -5.73 42.07 20.18
C MET A 1 -5.24 41.51 18.86
N MET A 2 -4.36 40.51 18.89
CA MET A 2 -3.97 39.82 17.65
C MET A 2 -5.12 38.89 17.30
N SER A 3 -5.75 39.13 16.16
CA SER A 3 -6.80 38.27 15.63
C SER A 3 -6.14 36.94 15.22
N ASN A 4 -6.34 35.88 15.98
CA ASN A 4 -5.94 34.52 15.59
C ASN A 4 -6.87 34.05 14.46
N GLY A 5 -6.62 34.54 13.25
CA GLY A 5 -7.42 34.21 12.07
C GLY A 5 -6.97 32.87 11.49
N ILE A 6 -7.93 31.97 11.24
CA ILE A 6 -7.68 30.75 10.46
C ILE A 6 -7.32 31.15 9.04
N MET A 7 -6.18 30.69 8.55
CA MET A 7 -5.75 30.83 7.16
C MET A 7 -5.88 29.48 6.47
N VAL A 8 -6.57 29.47 5.33
CA VAL A 8 -6.58 28.32 4.41
C VAL A 8 -5.30 28.41 3.59
N LEU A 9 -4.54 27.32 3.56
CA LEU A 9 -3.36 27.18 2.71
C LEU A 9 -3.87 26.79 1.32
N ASP A 10 -3.59 27.60 0.30
CA ASP A 10 -3.95 27.26 -1.08
C ASP A 10 -2.97 26.20 -1.61
N ASP A 11 -3.52 25.16 -2.24
CA ASP A 11 -2.83 23.98 -2.78
C ASP A 11 -2.05 24.30 -4.07
N GLU A 12 -1.30 25.41 -4.12
CA GLU A 12 -0.36 25.68 -5.23
C GLU A 12 0.91 24.82 -5.07
N ASP A 13 0.76 23.51 -4.84
CA ASP A 13 1.83 22.56 -5.05
C ASP A 13 1.80 22.16 -6.52
N ASP A 14 2.80 22.61 -7.28
CA ASP A 14 2.92 22.32 -8.72
C ASP A 14 3.27 20.84 -9.02
N GLY A 15 3.30 20.00 -7.98
CA GLY A 15 3.64 18.59 -8.03
C GLY A 15 5.11 18.34 -8.32
N THR A 16 5.95 19.38 -8.28
CA THR A 16 7.39 19.29 -8.51
C THR A 16 8.22 19.34 -7.22
N ARG A 17 7.58 19.54 -6.06
CA ARG A 17 8.25 19.47 -4.76
C ARG A 17 8.80 18.06 -4.55
N GLU A 18 10.12 17.98 -4.36
CA GLU A 18 10.77 16.78 -3.85
C GLU A 18 10.77 16.84 -2.32
N PRO A 19 10.26 15.81 -1.62
CA PRO A 19 10.31 15.76 -0.17
C PRO A 19 11.75 15.45 0.27
N SER A 20 12.17 16.04 1.37
CA SER A 20 13.45 15.76 2.00
C SER A 20 13.49 14.33 2.55
N GLU A 21 14.69 13.78 2.71
CA GLU A 21 14.87 12.45 3.31
C GLU A 21 14.33 12.38 4.74
N GLU A 22 14.42 13.48 5.48
CA GLU A 22 13.88 13.61 6.85
C GLU A 22 12.36 13.52 6.86
N GLU A 23 11.66 14.31 6.01
CA GLU A 23 10.20 14.23 5.89
C GLU A 23 9.73 12.82 5.48
N VAL A 24 10.45 12.17 4.56
CA VAL A 24 10.14 10.81 4.12
C VAL A 24 10.35 9.81 5.26
N ALA A 25 11.42 9.95 6.06
CA ALA A 25 11.71 9.07 7.18
C ALA A 25 10.68 9.21 8.31
N GLU A 26 10.33 10.45 8.68
CA GLU A 26 9.29 10.73 9.68
C GLU A 26 7.94 10.15 9.26
N TYR A 27 7.56 10.35 8.00
CA TYR A 27 6.30 9.83 7.49
C TYR A 27 6.34 8.31 7.31
N ALA A 28 7.48 7.73 6.94
CA ALA A 28 7.67 6.28 6.91
C ALA A 28 7.47 5.66 8.30
N GLU A 29 8.04 6.26 9.36
CA GLU A 29 7.85 5.83 10.73
C GLU A 29 6.37 5.91 11.14
N PHE A 30 5.67 6.99 10.77
CA PHE A 30 4.23 7.14 10.99
C PHE A 30 3.39 6.05 10.30
N LEU A 31 3.78 5.64 9.09
CA LEU A 31 3.15 4.51 8.38
C LEU A 31 3.52 3.14 8.97
N GLY A 32 4.48 3.09 9.90
CA GLY A 32 5.04 1.86 10.45
C GLY A 32 5.93 1.12 9.46
N ILE A 33 6.63 1.86 8.58
CA ILE A 33 7.66 1.35 7.67
C ILE A 33 9.02 1.50 8.34
N ASP A 34 9.75 0.41 8.48
CA ASP A 34 11.13 0.43 8.98
C ASP A 34 12.08 0.90 7.86
N VAL A 35 12.67 2.09 8.01
CA VAL A 35 13.51 2.71 6.96
C VAL A 35 14.73 1.84 6.60
N GLU A 36 15.26 1.06 7.56
CA GLU A 36 16.43 0.19 7.33
C GLU A 36 16.03 -1.16 6.73
N LYS A 37 14.93 -1.76 7.21
CA LYS A 37 14.51 -3.12 6.79
C LYS A 37 13.57 -3.13 5.60
N GLU A 38 12.80 -2.07 5.41
CA GLU A 38 11.73 -1.92 4.42
C GLU A 38 12.01 -0.73 3.49
N SER A 39 13.28 -0.54 3.10
CA SER A 39 13.70 0.53 2.19
C SER A 39 12.94 0.50 0.85
N ASP A 40 12.54 -0.69 0.39
CA ASP A 40 11.69 -0.88 -0.80
C ASP A 40 10.25 -0.34 -0.65
N LEU A 41 9.82 0.01 0.56
CA LEU A 41 8.51 0.62 0.82
C LEU A 41 8.58 2.14 0.97
N LEU A 42 9.78 2.74 1.00
CA LEU A 42 9.96 4.19 1.20
C LEU A 42 9.35 5.04 0.08
N TRP A 43 9.14 4.48 -1.11
CA TRP A 43 8.41 5.18 -2.18
C TRP A 43 6.96 5.49 -1.78
N ILE A 44 6.34 4.68 -0.90
CA ILE A 44 4.98 4.91 -0.39
C ILE A 44 4.99 6.16 0.50
N ALA A 45 5.97 6.25 1.40
CA ALA A 45 6.13 7.42 2.25
C ALA A 45 6.43 8.68 1.43
N LYS A 46 7.32 8.56 0.43
CA LYS A 46 7.62 9.65 -0.51
C LYS A 46 6.38 10.18 -1.21
N GLN A 47 5.49 9.29 -1.67
CA GLN A 47 4.23 9.70 -2.30
C GLN A 47 3.23 10.30 -1.33
N GLY A 48 3.21 9.88 -0.07
CA GLY A 48 2.31 10.43 0.94
C GLY A 48 2.67 11.85 1.35
N VAL A 49 3.97 12.15 1.51
CA VAL A 49 4.44 13.50 1.87
C VAL A 49 4.08 14.54 0.81
N VAL A 50 4.16 14.18 -0.47
CA VAL A 50 3.81 15.07 -1.60
C VAL A 50 2.37 14.90 -2.07
N ALA A 51 1.54 14.13 -1.35
CA ALA A 51 0.18 13.89 -1.77
C ALA A 51 -0.63 15.20 -1.62
N PRO A 52 -1.30 15.66 -2.68
CA PRO A 52 -2.17 16.82 -2.56
C PRO A 52 -3.36 16.49 -1.68
N VAL A 53 -3.86 17.50 -0.96
CA VAL A 53 -5.06 17.36 -0.14
C VAL A 53 -6.25 17.08 -1.06
N PRO A 54 -6.97 15.97 -0.89
CA PRO A 54 -8.09 15.61 -1.75
C PRO A 54 -9.28 16.52 -1.52
N SER A 55 -9.91 17.03 -2.58
CA SER A 55 -11.22 17.68 -2.48
C SER A 55 -12.25 16.73 -1.83
N PRO A 56 -13.10 17.19 -0.89
CA PRO A 56 -13.38 18.58 -0.48
C PRO A 56 -12.58 19.10 0.73
N TRP A 57 -11.46 18.44 1.08
CA TRP A 57 -10.59 18.87 2.19
C TRP A 57 -9.65 19.98 1.77
N LYS A 58 -9.28 20.86 2.71
CA LYS A 58 -8.15 21.78 2.56
C LYS A 58 -7.34 21.90 3.85
N ALA A 59 -6.04 22.14 3.71
CA ALA A 59 -5.17 22.46 4.83
C ALA A 59 -5.46 23.88 5.36
N CYS A 60 -5.59 24.00 6.67
CA CYS A 60 -5.86 25.24 7.39
C CYS A 60 -4.85 25.38 8.53
N THR A 61 -4.48 26.61 8.87
CA THR A 61 -3.66 26.89 10.06
C THR A 61 -4.23 28.04 10.86
N GLN A 62 -4.18 27.96 12.19
CA GLN A 62 -4.68 29.02 13.07
C GLN A 62 -3.60 30.06 13.41
N ASN A 63 -2.36 29.63 13.62
CA ASN A 63 -1.25 30.50 14.06
C ASN A 63 0.04 30.29 13.24
N LYS A 64 -0.03 29.59 12.10
CA LYS A 64 1.12 29.06 11.33
C LYS A 64 1.89 27.93 12.00
N ASP A 65 1.62 27.66 13.27
CA ASP A 65 2.28 26.57 14.00
C ASP A 65 1.57 25.23 13.75
N ASP A 66 0.24 25.21 13.87
CA ASP A 66 -0.55 23.99 13.74
C ASP A 66 -1.28 23.96 12.40
N ILE A 67 -1.10 22.88 11.65
CA ILE A 67 -1.85 22.57 10.42
C ILE A 67 -2.93 21.55 10.77
N PHE A 68 -4.15 21.79 10.31
CA PHE A 68 -5.27 20.85 10.38
C PHE A 68 -6.00 20.83 9.05
N TYR A 69 -6.70 19.75 8.75
CA TYR A 69 -7.45 19.60 7.51
C TYR A 69 -8.93 19.78 7.77
N PHE A 70 -9.58 20.62 6.98
CA PHE A 70 -11.00 20.92 7.11
C PHE A 70 -11.75 20.52 5.85
N ASN A 71 -12.85 19.78 6.02
CA ASN A 71 -13.76 19.40 4.96
C ASN A 71 -14.83 20.48 4.79
N PHE A 72 -14.83 21.16 3.63
CA PHE A 72 -15.75 22.27 3.38
C PHE A 72 -17.19 21.84 3.09
N GLU A 73 -17.43 20.55 2.83
CA GLU A 73 -18.77 20.02 2.61
C GLU A 73 -19.39 19.48 3.91
N THR A 74 -18.64 18.73 4.71
CA THR A 74 -19.14 18.10 5.94
C THR A 74 -18.95 18.98 7.18
N SER A 75 -18.14 20.03 7.09
CA SER A 75 -17.70 20.87 8.22
C SER A 75 -16.91 20.10 9.29
N GLU A 76 -16.26 19.00 8.90
CA GLU A 76 -15.41 18.20 9.78
C GLU A 76 -13.96 18.69 9.74
N SER A 77 -13.26 18.57 10.86
CA SER A 77 -11.82 18.86 10.96
C SER A 77 -11.06 17.65 11.47
N ILE A 78 -9.92 17.35 10.86
CA ILE A 78 -9.00 16.29 11.27
C ILE A 78 -7.59 16.86 11.40
N TRP A 79 -6.78 16.22 12.25
CA TRP A 79 -5.38 16.59 12.44
C TRP A 79 -4.46 15.84 11.49
N ASP A 80 -4.77 14.57 11.23
CA ASP A 80 -4.05 13.74 10.26
C ASP A 80 -4.51 14.04 8.83
N HIS A 81 -3.64 13.78 7.85
CA HIS A 81 -3.99 14.02 6.45
C HIS A 81 -5.06 13.00 6.01
N PRO A 82 -6.12 13.41 5.25
CA PRO A 82 -7.24 12.54 4.91
C PRO A 82 -6.86 11.30 4.07
N LEU A 83 -5.66 11.27 3.49
CA LEU A 83 -5.12 10.11 2.77
C LEU A 83 -4.22 9.21 3.63
N ASP A 84 -3.93 9.56 4.87
CA ASP A 84 -2.98 8.81 5.72
C ASP A 84 -3.41 7.36 5.92
N GLU A 85 -4.71 7.14 6.19
CA GLU A 85 -5.26 5.79 6.33
C GLU A 85 -5.13 4.96 5.05
N LYS A 86 -5.20 5.61 3.88
CA LYS A 86 -4.97 4.95 2.59
C LYS A 86 -3.50 4.55 2.42
N PHE A 87 -2.56 5.42 2.82
CA PHE A 87 -1.13 5.10 2.75
C PHE A 87 -0.73 4.01 3.75
N LYS A 88 -1.31 4.00 4.96
CA LYS A 88 -1.14 2.89 5.92
C LYS A 88 -1.63 1.56 5.34
N ALA A 89 -2.83 1.57 4.74
CA ALA A 89 -3.37 0.39 4.08
C ALA A 89 -2.50 -0.06 2.87
N LEU A 90 -1.96 0.89 2.11
CA LEU A 90 -1.07 0.61 0.98
C LEU A 90 0.25 -0.02 1.46
N ALA A 91 0.86 0.50 2.54
CA ALA A 91 2.06 -0.05 3.15
C ALA A 91 1.81 -1.49 3.66
N SER A 92 0.69 -1.71 4.35
CA SER A 92 0.30 -3.06 4.80
C SER A 92 0.11 -4.03 3.62
N ALA A 93 -0.60 -3.60 2.57
CA ALA A 93 -0.83 -4.44 1.41
C ALA A 93 0.45 -4.70 0.61
N ALA A 94 1.36 -3.73 0.54
CA ALA A 94 2.67 -3.89 -0.09
C ALA A 94 3.53 -4.91 0.68
N ARG A 95 3.50 -4.87 2.02
CA ARG A 95 4.14 -5.86 2.89
C ARG A 95 3.56 -7.26 2.70
N ASP A 96 2.24 -7.40 2.60
CA ASP A 96 1.61 -8.71 2.37
C ASP A 96 1.92 -9.29 0.98
N ARG A 97 2.11 -8.42 -0.03
CA ARG A 97 2.50 -8.81 -1.39
C ARG A 97 3.99 -9.08 -1.51
N MET A 98 4.81 -8.38 -0.73
CA MET A 98 6.19 -8.73 -0.49
C MET A 98 6.22 -9.97 0.40
N ILE A 99 6.01 -11.12 -0.25
CA ILE A 99 6.59 -12.38 0.21
C ILE A 99 8.05 -12.04 0.59
N PRO A 100 8.51 -12.33 1.82
CA PRO A 100 9.84 -11.95 2.26
C PRO A 100 10.87 -12.26 1.18
N SER A 101 11.68 -11.28 0.82
CA SER A 101 12.64 -11.38 -0.28
C SER A 101 13.75 -12.41 -0.03
N GLU A 102 13.82 -13.01 1.15
CA GLU A 102 14.77 -14.06 1.49
C GLU A 102 14.06 -15.20 2.25
N PRO A 103 14.09 -16.44 1.75
CA PRO A 103 13.72 -17.62 2.53
C PRO A 103 14.82 -17.84 3.57
N TRP A 104 14.69 -17.24 4.75
CA TRP A 104 15.50 -17.65 5.88
C TRP A 104 15.09 -19.07 6.28
N GLU A 105 16.07 -19.92 6.61
CA GLU A 105 15.87 -21.32 7.04
C GLU A 105 15.23 -21.40 8.44
N ASP A 106 14.08 -20.77 8.65
CA ASP A 106 13.25 -21.03 9.80
C ASP A 106 12.22 -22.14 9.49
N GLU A 107 11.95 -23.01 10.47
CA GLU A 107 11.06 -24.16 10.30
C GLU A 107 9.63 -23.77 9.87
N GLY A 108 9.20 -22.53 10.16
CA GLY A 108 7.90 -21.98 9.76
C GLY A 108 7.80 -21.69 8.27
N SER A 109 8.85 -21.10 7.69
CA SER A 109 8.95 -20.79 6.26
C SER A 109 9.02 -22.05 5.38
N VAL A 110 9.71 -23.10 5.83
CA VAL A 110 9.74 -24.40 5.12
C VAL A 110 8.36 -25.05 5.08
N ALA A 111 7.57 -24.93 6.15
CA ALA A 111 6.21 -25.46 6.18
C ALA A 111 5.26 -24.73 5.23
N TYR A 112 5.44 -23.41 5.06
CA TYR A 112 4.69 -22.62 4.09
C TYR A 112 5.02 -23.05 2.65
N TRP A 113 6.29 -23.12 2.27
CA TRP A 113 6.69 -23.52 0.91
C TRP A 113 6.32 -24.96 0.57
N ARG A 114 6.43 -25.90 1.53
CA ARG A 114 5.91 -27.27 1.36
C ARG A 114 4.41 -27.30 1.08
N ARG A 115 3.61 -26.43 1.71
CA ARG A 115 2.17 -26.32 1.46
C ARG A 115 1.88 -25.72 0.08
N VAL A 116 2.66 -24.75 -0.37
CA VAL A 116 2.54 -24.14 -1.71
C VAL A 116 2.93 -25.14 -2.80
N GLU A 117 4.08 -25.80 -2.67
CA GLU A 117 4.54 -26.86 -3.59
C GLU A 117 3.53 -28.01 -3.68
N ALA A 118 2.97 -28.45 -2.54
CA ALA A 118 1.96 -29.49 -2.52
C ALA A 118 0.71 -29.10 -3.34
N LYS A 119 0.24 -27.84 -3.23
CA LYS A 119 -0.90 -27.35 -4.04
C LYS A 119 -0.55 -27.32 -5.53
N VAL A 120 0.65 -26.87 -5.90
CA VAL A 120 1.11 -26.83 -7.30
C VAL A 120 1.18 -28.24 -7.89
N GLN A 121 1.68 -29.21 -7.14
CA GLN A 121 1.79 -30.60 -7.58
C GLN A 121 0.42 -31.29 -7.73
N ILE A 122 -0.55 -30.96 -6.88
CA ILE A 122 -1.92 -31.47 -7.01
C ILE A 122 -2.57 -30.91 -8.28
N LEU A 123 -2.43 -29.61 -8.53
CA LEU A 123 -2.99 -28.98 -9.74
C LEU A 123 -2.36 -29.53 -11.02
N SER A 124 -1.03 -29.72 -11.04
CA SER A 124 -0.33 -30.28 -12.20
C SER A 124 -0.77 -31.72 -12.48
N SER A 125 -0.89 -32.55 -11.44
CA SER A 125 -1.35 -33.95 -11.59
C SER A 125 -2.81 -34.04 -12.06
N THR A 126 -3.71 -33.21 -11.51
CA THR A 126 -5.12 -33.16 -11.91
C THR A 126 -5.25 -32.73 -13.37
N LEU A 127 -4.48 -31.74 -13.80
CA LEU A 127 -4.48 -31.26 -15.18
C LEU A 127 -3.92 -32.31 -16.16
N ALA A 128 -2.92 -33.09 -15.75
CA ALA A 128 -2.42 -34.23 -16.52
C ALA A 128 -3.47 -35.35 -16.67
N GLN A 129 -4.20 -35.66 -15.59
CA GLN A 129 -5.30 -36.62 -15.62
C GLN A 129 -6.44 -36.17 -16.55
N LEU A 130 -6.85 -34.90 -16.46
CA LEU A 130 -7.90 -34.35 -17.31
C LEU A 130 -7.52 -34.34 -18.80
N LYS A 131 -6.25 -34.05 -19.11
CA LYS A 131 -5.72 -34.16 -20.49
C LYS A 131 -5.82 -35.59 -21.01
N SER A 132 -5.42 -36.58 -20.21
CA SER A 132 -5.49 -38.00 -20.60
C SER A 132 -6.94 -38.48 -20.78
N ILE A 133 -7.87 -38.02 -19.95
CA ILE A 133 -9.31 -38.34 -20.08
C ILE A 133 -9.89 -37.76 -21.37
N ARG A 134 -9.58 -36.50 -21.69
CA ARG A 134 -10.05 -35.82 -22.90
C ARG A 134 -9.58 -36.52 -24.18
N GLU A 135 -8.33 -36.98 -24.21
CA GLU A 135 -7.74 -37.64 -25.38
C GLU A 135 -8.41 -38.99 -25.66
N LYS A 136 -8.65 -39.80 -24.61
CA LYS A 136 -9.37 -41.08 -24.72
C LYS A 136 -10.83 -40.93 -25.17
N GLN A 137 -11.51 -39.85 -24.77
CA GLN A 137 -12.87 -39.56 -25.24
C GLN A 137 -12.90 -39.11 -26.71
N HIS A 138 -11.85 -38.42 -27.17
CA HIS A 138 -11.72 -38.01 -28.56
C HIS A 138 -11.39 -39.20 -29.49
N GLU A 139 -10.60 -40.17 -29.03
CA GLU A 139 -10.32 -41.40 -29.78
C GLU A 139 -11.53 -42.37 -29.84
N GLY A 140 -12.34 -42.42 -28.79
CA GLY A 140 -13.55 -43.24 -28.74
C GLY A 140 -14.70 -42.77 -29.65
N LEU A 141 -14.73 -41.48 -30.00
CA LEU A 141 -15.73 -40.90 -30.91
C LEU A 141 -15.36 -41.00 -32.41
N VAL A 142 -14.12 -41.39 -32.74
CA VAL A 142 -13.63 -41.50 -34.13
C VAL A 142 -13.75 -42.95 -34.66
N LEU A 143 -14.15 -43.92 -33.82
CA LEU A 143 -14.24 -45.35 -34.16
C LEU A 143 -15.69 -45.91 -34.23
N LEU A 144 -16.72 -45.06 -34.32
CA LEU A 144 -18.11 -45.44 -34.61
C LEU A 144 -18.58 -44.78 -35.91
#